data_AF-A0A061J535-F1
#
_entry.id   AF-A0A061J535-F1
#
_cell.length_a   1.000
_cell.length_b   1.000
_cell.length_c   1.000
_cell.angle_alpha   90.00
_cell.angle_beta   90.00
_cell.angle_gamma   90.00
#
_symmetry.space_group_name_H-M   'P 1'
#
loop_
_entity.id
_entity.type
_entity.pdbx_description
1 polymer ?
#
loop_
_entity_poly.entity_id
_entity_poly.type
_entity_poly.pdbx_seq_one_letter_code
_entity_poly.pdbx_strand_id
1 'polypeptide(L)'
;MEEGDVLTVDMNLFIYDMVSLFPRAFVEGCRGFRHLPDATKQCKLYLCEPPVRGQAMRDGWIVRSSSPLMEVRRNGEMGQTAYAARNIAAGELLFHCAGLVVHFPTMYTICVGEDKHLLFGDGAECIAHHCDSNLQVVVHEESETFDFVAIRDITMGEMLNFNYCTTEWIMNSSFVCLCGSVHCAGTIRGFVNLKEIDRQRLWPITSSVVKRYVSRESN
;
A
#
# COMPACT_ATOMS: atom_id res chain seq x y z
N MET A 1 13.95 -5.58 21.79
CA MET A 1 13.80 -4.52 22.79
C MET A 1 13.56 -5.19 24.12
N GLU A 2 14.33 -4.81 25.12
CA GLU A 2 14.21 -5.28 26.49
C GLU A 2 13.43 -4.25 27.32
N GLU A 3 12.89 -4.71 28.45
CA GLU A 3 12.25 -3.82 29.41
C GLU A 3 13.27 -2.79 29.92
N GLY A 4 12.93 -1.51 29.77
CA GLY A 4 13.82 -0.40 30.15
C GLY A 4 14.61 0.23 28.99
N ASP A 5 14.51 -0.30 27.77
CA ASP A 5 15.12 0.33 26.58
C ASP A 5 14.53 1.73 26.32
N VAL A 6 15.41 2.70 26.03
CA VAL A 6 15.00 4.05 25.64
C VAL A 6 14.47 4.03 24.21
N LEU A 7 13.20 4.36 24.05
CA LEU A 7 12.57 4.56 22.76
C LEU A 7 12.85 5.97 22.23
N THR A 8 13.38 6.04 21.00
CA THR A 8 13.48 7.30 20.25
C THR A 8 12.40 7.34 19.18
N VAL A 9 11.69 8.46 19.11
CA VAL A 9 10.56 8.65 18.21
C VAL A 9 10.85 9.85 17.30
N ASP A 10 10.71 9.65 15.98
CA ASP A 10 10.76 10.75 15.02
C ASP A 10 9.40 11.46 15.00
N MET A 11 9.28 12.49 15.84
CA MET A 11 8.07 13.28 15.99
C MET A 11 7.63 13.95 14.68
N ASN A 12 8.49 14.07 13.66
CA ASN A 12 8.08 14.63 12.37
C ASN A 12 7.05 13.78 11.62
N LEU A 13 6.84 12.52 12.01
CA LEU A 13 5.98 11.56 11.30
C LEU A 13 4.58 11.39 11.92
N PHE A 14 4.26 12.14 12.98
CA PHE A 14 3.02 12.04 13.75
C PHE A 14 2.20 13.34 13.70
N ILE A 15 0.90 13.26 14.02
CA ILE A 15 0.10 14.43 14.39
C ILE A 15 0.05 14.57 15.91
N TYR A 16 0.45 15.74 16.41
CA TYR A 16 0.35 16.08 17.83
C TYR A 16 0.10 17.58 17.99
N ASP A 17 -0.59 17.96 19.07
CA ASP A 17 -0.80 19.36 19.41
C ASP A 17 0.50 19.94 20.01
N MET A 18 1.12 20.86 19.27
CA MET A 18 2.35 21.53 19.66
C MET A 18 2.15 22.53 20.82
N VAL A 19 0.91 22.91 21.15
CA VAL A 19 0.61 23.97 22.12
C VAL A 19 0.86 23.51 23.57
N SER A 20 0.85 22.21 23.85
CA SER A 20 0.89 21.69 25.24
C SER A 20 2.06 20.75 25.58
N LEU A 21 2.77 20.18 24.60
CA LEU A 21 3.84 19.19 24.87
C LEU A 21 5.27 19.75 24.90
N PHE A 22 5.53 20.95 24.39
CA PHE A 22 6.91 21.44 24.26
C PHE A 22 7.03 22.97 24.38
N PRO A 23 7.22 23.54 25.59
CA PRO A 23 7.80 24.88 25.68
C PRO A 23 9.26 24.91 25.19
N ARG A 24 9.88 23.75 24.88
CA ARG A 24 11.22 23.62 24.26
C ARG A 24 11.27 22.37 23.37
N ALA A 25 11.12 22.50 22.05
CA ALA A 25 11.52 21.40 21.17
C ALA A 25 13.02 21.14 21.38
N PHE A 26 13.40 19.93 21.82
CA PHE A 26 14.77 19.62 22.28
C PHE A 26 15.82 19.54 21.15
N VAL A 27 15.40 19.65 19.88
CA VAL A 27 16.31 19.44 18.74
C VAL A 27 15.95 20.36 17.58
N GLU A 28 16.97 21.00 17.01
CA GLU A 28 16.89 21.80 15.79
C GLU A 28 16.58 20.88 14.59
N GLY A 29 15.30 20.67 14.29
CA GLY A 29 14.88 19.76 13.21
C GLY A 29 13.49 19.15 13.37
N CYS A 30 12.94 19.14 14.59
CA CYS A 30 11.57 18.70 14.84
C CYS A 30 10.57 19.81 14.51
N ARG A 31 10.28 19.99 13.22
CA ARG A 31 9.35 21.02 12.71
C ARG A 31 8.12 20.42 12.03
N GLY A 32 7.99 19.10 12.01
CA GLY A 32 6.91 18.37 11.34
C GLY A 32 7.25 18.01 9.89
N PHE A 33 6.54 17.00 9.37
CA PHE A 33 6.77 16.42 8.04
C PHE A 33 6.89 17.44 6.91
N ARG A 34 6.06 18.49 6.93
CA ARG A 34 6.04 19.58 5.93
C ARG A 34 7.42 20.21 5.71
N HIS A 35 8.22 20.32 6.77
CA HIS A 35 9.51 21.02 6.76
C HIS A 35 10.71 20.09 6.55
N LEU A 36 10.49 18.78 6.38
CA LEU A 36 11.54 17.84 6.01
C LEU A 36 12.01 18.06 4.56
N PRO A 37 13.28 17.78 4.24
CA PRO A 37 13.74 17.73 2.85
C PRO A 37 12.93 16.72 2.03
N ASP A 38 12.72 16.99 0.74
CA ASP A 38 11.90 16.15 -0.13
C ASP A 38 12.41 14.70 -0.20
N ALA A 39 13.73 14.49 -0.24
CA ALA A 39 14.31 13.15 -0.19
C ALA A 39 13.92 12.39 1.10
N THR A 40 13.87 13.11 2.23
CA THR A 40 13.46 12.54 3.52
C THR A 40 11.95 12.28 3.57
N LYS A 41 11.14 13.17 3.01
CA LYS A 41 9.69 12.94 2.86
C LYS A 41 9.44 11.67 2.06
N GLN A 42 10.12 11.53 0.92
CA GLN A 42 9.98 10.37 0.04
C GLN A 42 10.35 9.07 0.77
N CYS A 43 11.44 9.03 1.52
CA CYS A 43 11.87 7.80 2.19
C CYS A 43 11.11 7.50 3.50
N LYS A 44 10.39 8.48 4.09
CA LYS A 44 9.69 8.29 5.37
C LYS A 44 8.17 8.37 5.29
N LEU A 45 7.58 8.74 4.15
CA LEU A 45 6.13 8.92 4.04
C LEU A 45 5.36 7.65 4.45
N TYR A 46 5.86 6.48 4.07
CA TYR A 46 5.25 5.18 4.39
C TYR A 46 5.23 4.83 5.89
N LEU A 47 6.06 5.51 6.69
CA LEU A 47 6.08 5.41 8.15
C LEU A 47 5.16 6.43 8.84
N CYS A 48 4.59 7.37 8.09
CA CYS A 48 3.75 8.43 8.65
C CYS A 48 2.33 7.96 8.89
N GLU A 49 1.69 8.49 9.93
CA GLU A 49 0.27 8.24 10.17
C GLU A 49 -0.60 8.77 8.99
N PRO A 50 -1.76 8.13 8.70
CA PRO A 50 -2.65 8.55 7.61
C PRO A 50 -2.96 10.05 7.58
N PRO A 51 -3.20 10.73 8.72
CA PRO A 51 -3.44 12.17 8.72
C PRO A 51 -2.26 13.04 8.27
N VAL A 52 -1.01 12.66 8.59
CA VAL A 52 0.21 13.35 8.13
C VAL A 52 0.34 13.22 6.62
N ARG A 53 0.11 12.01 6.10
CA ARG A 53 0.10 11.71 4.66
C ARG A 53 -0.94 12.58 3.95
N GLY A 54 -2.17 12.60 4.46
CA GLY A 54 -3.24 13.43 3.94
C GLY A 54 -2.92 14.94 3.95
N GLN A 55 -2.28 15.44 5.00
CA GLN A 55 -1.85 16.85 5.06
C GLN A 55 -0.74 17.15 4.06
N ALA A 56 0.26 16.28 3.92
CA ALA A 56 1.33 16.46 2.94
C ALA A 56 0.76 16.58 1.52
N MET A 57 -0.24 15.76 1.19
CA MET A 57 -0.93 15.79 -0.10
C MET A 57 -1.67 17.12 -0.34
N ARG A 58 -2.40 17.61 0.68
CA ARG A 58 -3.05 18.94 0.66
C ARG A 58 -2.03 20.06 0.48
N ASP A 59 -0.86 19.92 1.06
CA ASP A 59 0.25 20.89 1.00
C ASP A 59 1.00 20.90 -0.34
N GLY A 60 0.67 20.02 -1.29
CA GLY A 60 1.31 20.00 -2.60
C GLY A 60 2.11 18.74 -2.89
N TRP A 61 2.45 17.94 -1.87
CA TRP A 61 3.35 16.79 -2.02
C TRP A 61 2.78 15.75 -2.97
N ILE A 62 3.59 15.26 -3.91
CA ILE A 62 3.30 14.12 -4.80
C ILE A 62 4.36 13.07 -4.57
N VAL A 63 3.94 11.84 -4.27
CA VAL A 63 4.86 10.71 -4.12
C VAL A 63 5.57 10.46 -5.45
N ARG A 64 6.88 10.27 -5.41
CA ARG A 64 7.64 9.91 -6.62
C ARG A 64 7.75 8.39 -6.73
N SER A 65 7.85 7.92 -7.97
CA SER A 65 8.19 6.53 -8.28
C SER A 65 9.68 6.41 -8.54
N SER A 66 10.34 5.42 -7.95
CA SER A 66 11.68 4.97 -8.37
C SER A 66 11.62 4.10 -9.63
N SER A 67 10.46 3.53 -9.96
CA SER A 67 10.24 2.77 -11.19
C SER A 67 9.90 3.72 -12.36
N PRO A 68 10.65 3.69 -13.48
CA PRO A 68 10.37 4.54 -14.65
C PRO A 68 9.11 4.11 -15.42
N LEU A 69 8.50 2.99 -15.01
CA LEU A 69 7.28 2.46 -15.61
C LEU A 69 6.02 3.21 -15.18
N MET A 70 6.10 4.01 -14.13
CA MET A 70 4.93 4.67 -13.59
C MET A 70 5.20 6.07 -13.06
N GLU A 71 4.12 6.84 -12.97
CA GLU A 71 4.07 8.13 -12.31
C GLU A 71 2.85 8.20 -11.40
N VAL A 72 2.95 9.01 -10.35
CA VAL A 72 1.86 9.24 -9.41
C VAL A 72 1.20 10.58 -9.74
N ARG A 73 -0.13 10.59 -9.79
CA ARG A 73 -0.93 11.79 -10.05
C ARG A 73 -1.93 12.01 -8.91
N ARG A 74 -2.39 13.26 -8.76
CA ARG A 74 -3.53 13.58 -7.88
C ARG A 74 -4.79 12.90 -8.40
N ASN A 75 -5.62 12.40 -7.48
CA ASN A 75 -6.90 11.76 -7.75
C ASN A 75 -8.01 12.37 -6.87
N GLY A 76 -8.11 13.70 -6.89
CA GLY A 76 -9.09 14.45 -6.10
C GLY A 76 -9.04 14.10 -4.60
N GLU A 77 -10.22 13.93 -4.00
CA GLU A 77 -10.38 13.53 -2.60
C GLU A 77 -9.96 12.07 -2.32
N MET A 78 -9.84 11.23 -3.35
CA MET A 78 -9.34 9.85 -3.22
C MET A 78 -7.82 9.79 -3.09
N GLY A 79 -7.15 10.95 -3.17
CA GLY A 79 -5.76 11.10 -2.82
C GLY A 79 -4.83 11.08 -4.03
N GLN A 80 -3.96 10.07 -4.11
CA GLN A 80 -3.00 9.91 -5.20
C GLN A 80 -3.10 8.53 -5.80
N THR A 81 -2.81 8.40 -7.08
CA THR A 81 -2.92 7.13 -7.80
C THR A 81 -1.81 6.98 -8.82
N ALA A 82 -1.34 5.75 -8.95
CA ALA A 82 -0.34 5.31 -9.92
C ALA A 82 -0.92 5.20 -11.33
N TYR A 83 -0.18 5.69 -12.33
CA TYR A 83 -0.49 5.56 -13.75
C TYR A 83 0.74 5.09 -14.52
N ALA A 84 0.54 4.30 -15.56
CA ALA A 84 1.62 3.85 -16.44
C ALA A 84 2.27 5.04 -17.15
N ALA A 85 3.58 5.21 -17.01
CA ALA A 85 4.35 6.27 -17.66
C ALA A 85 4.74 5.91 -19.10
N ARG A 86 4.67 4.61 -19.44
CA ARG A 86 4.87 4.04 -20.78
C ARG A 86 4.01 2.78 -20.94
N ASN A 87 3.97 2.21 -22.13
CA ASN A 87 3.38 0.89 -22.31
C ASN A 87 4.19 -0.15 -21.50
N ILE A 88 3.47 -1.03 -20.80
CA ILE A 88 4.02 -2.08 -19.95
C ILE A 88 3.56 -3.41 -20.52
N ALA A 89 4.48 -4.33 -20.78
CA ALA A 89 4.14 -5.64 -21.33
C ALA A 89 3.57 -6.57 -20.25
N ALA A 90 2.71 -7.50 -20.64
CA ALA A 90 2.30 -8.60 -19.77
C ALA A 90 3.53 -9.34 -19.21
N GLY A 91 3.54 -9.57 -17.89
CA GLY A 91 4.65 -10.20 -17.18
C GLY A 91 5.80 -9.26 -16.81
N GLU A 92 5.79 -7.98 -17.21
CA GLU A 92 6.82 -7.02 -16.82
C GLU A 92 6.72 -6.70 -15.31
N LEU A 93 7.87 -6.72 -14.64
CA LEU A 93 8.02 -6.37 -13.23
C LEU A 93 7.95 -4.86 -13.05
N LEU A 94 7.00 -4.38 -12.26
CA LEU A 94 6.83 -2.96 -11.96
C LEU A 94 7.68 -2.53 -10.76
N PHE A 95 7.61 -3.31 -9.69
CA PHE A 95 8.35 -3.09 -8.45
C PHE A 95 8.70 -4.42 -7.79
N HIS A 96 9.90 -4.45 -7.20
CA HIS A 96 10.20 -5.31 -6.07
C HIS A 96 10.03 -4.50 -4.79
N CYS A 97 9.13 -4.92 -3.90
CA CYS A 97 8.78 -4.19 -2.69
C CYS A 97 9.40 -4.83 -1.46
N ALA A 98 10.21 -4.04 -0.76
CA ALA A 98 10.75 -4.32 0.57
C ALA A 98 10.44 -3.16 1.51
N GLY A 99 10.56 -3.37 2.81
CA GLY A 99 10.13 -2.40 3.81
C GLY A 99 10.12 -2.97 5.21
N LEU A 100 9.22 -2.45 6.05
CA LEU A 100 9.08 -2.87 7.44
C LEU A 100 8.03 -3.97 7.54
N VAL A 101 8.42 -5.16 8.01
CA VAL A 101 7.49 -6.24 8.31
C VAL A 101 6.91 -6.02 9.70
N VAL A 102 5.59 -6.03 9.79
CA VAL A 102 4.81 -5.90 11.04
C VAL A 102 3.89 -7.10 11.22
N HIS A 103 3.48 -7.36 12.46
CA HIS A 103 2.64 -8.52 12.82
C HIS A 103 1.14 -8.24 12.80
N PHE A 104 0.71 -7.17 12.14
CA PHE A 104 -0.69 -6.77 12.04
C PHE A 104 -0.95 -6.03 10.73
N PRO A 105 -2.14 -6.19 10.15
CA PRO A 105 -2.51 -5.45 8.95
C PRO A 105 -2.82 -3.99 9.27
N THR A 106 -2.52 -3.12 8.32
CA THR A 106 -3.03 -1.74 8.25
C THR A 106 -3.63 -1.51 6.86
N MET A 107 -4.20 -0.33 6.62
CA MET A 107 -4.64 0.05 5.26
C MET A 107 -3.49 0.22 4.25
N TYR A 108 -2.23 0.24 4.70
CA TYR A 108 -1.02 0.47 3.88
C TYR A 108 -0.09 -0.74 3.83
N THR A 109 -0.55 -1.90 4.29
CA THR A 109 0.26 -3.12 4.27
C THR A 109 -0.29 -4.16 3.31
N ILE A 110 0.57 -5.05 2.83
CA ILE A 110 0.20 -6.26 2.11
C ILE A 110 0.62 -7.49 2.92
N CYS A 111 -0.26 -8.48 3.02
CA CYS A 111 0.06 -9.76 3.67
C CYS A 111 1.18 -10.50 2.90
N VAL A 112 2.28 -10.79 3.60
CA VAL A 112 3.45 -11.50 3.05
C VAL A 112 3.73 -12.82 3.76
N GLY A 113 2.89 -13.21 4.71
CA GLY A 113 2.99 -14.47 5.45
C GLY A 113 1.94 -14.56 6.55
N GLU A 114 1.92 -15.69 7.26
CA GLU A 114 1.06 -15.86 8.44
C GLU A 114 1.48 -14.87 9.53
N ASP A 115 0.53 -14.01 9.97
CA ASP A 115 0.77 -12.90 10.90
C ASP A 115 1.94 -11.98 10.49
N LYS A 116 2.14 -11.78 9.18
CA LYS A 116 3.19 -10.92 8.62
C LYS A 116 2.64 -10.04 7.50
N HIS A 117 2.83 -8.75 7.68
CA HIS A 117 2.37 -7.71 6.77
C HIS A 117 3.53 -6.79 6.43
N LEU A 118 3.79 -6.58 5.14
CA LEU A 118 4.82 -5.65 4.69
C LEU A 118 4.23 -4.25 4.60
N LEU A 119 4.80 -3.31 5.35
CA LEU A 119 4.60 -1.87 5.21
C LEU A 119 5.69 -1.33 4.26
N PHE A 120 5.27 -0.80 3.11
CA PHE A 120 6.15 -0.40 2.01
C PHE A 120 5.79 1.01 1.52
N GLY A 121 6.73 1.66 0.85
CA GLY A 121 6.58 3.02 0.33
C GLY A 121 6.81 3.13 -1.17
N ASP A 122 7.37 4.26 -1.60
CA ASP A 122 7.60 4.58 -3.01
C ASP A 122 6.27 4.74 -3.79
N GLY A 123 6.32 4.96 -5.11
CA GLY A 123 5.13 5.04 -5.96
C GLY A 123 4.25 3.78 -5.89
N ALA A 124 4.80 2.64 -5.44
CA ALA A 124 4.07 1.40 -5.22
C ALA A 124 2.91 1.56 -4.21
N GLU A 125 3.08 2.41 -3.19
CA GLU A 125 2.04 2.66 -2.17
C GLU A 125 0.81 3.40 -2.73
N CYS A 126 0.93 3.93 -3.96
CA CYS A 126 -0.14 4.65 -4.67
C CYS A 126 -0.87 3.77 -5.70
N ILE A 127 -0.57 2.47 -5.79
CA ILE A 127 -1.28 1.53 -6.66
C ILE A 127 -2.65 1.23 -6.04
N ALA A 128 -3.71 1.60 -6.77
CA ALA A 128 -5.07 1.56 -6.26
C ALA A 128 -5.73 0.18 -6.39
N HIS A 129 -6.89 0.03 -5.76
CA HIS A 129 -7.75 -1.14 -5.94
C HIS A 129 -8.52 -1.08 -7.27
N HIS A 130 -8.62 -2.21 -7.97
CA HIS A 130 -9.65 -2.44 -8.99
C HIS A 130 -10.10 -3.91 -8.95
N CYS A 131 -11.40 -4.17 -9.11
CA CYS A 131 -11.93 -5.55 -9.05
C CYS A 131 -11.53 -6.43 -10.26
N ASP A 132 -11.17 -5.78 -11.37
CA ASP A 132 -10.68 -6.38 -12.61
C ASP A 132 -9.29 -5.79 -12.94
N SER A 133 -8.28 -6.24 -12.20
CA SER A 133 -7.03 -5.52 -12.10
C SER A 133 -6.07 -5.73 -13.27
N ASN A 134 -5.05 -4.88 -13.40
CA ASN A 134 -3.98 -5.04 -14.39
C ASN A 134 -2.62 -5.46 -13.80
N LEU A 135 -2.49 -5.43 -12.47
CA LEU A 135 -1.35 -5.98 -11.74
C LEU A 135 -1.78 -7.15 -10.84
N GLN A 136 -0.83 -8.03 -10.56
CA GLN A 136 -0.87 -9.00 -9.47
C GLN A 136 0.25 -8.72 -8.47
N VAL A 137 0.07 -9.23 -7.26
CA VAL A 137 1.09 -9.25 -6.20
C VAL A 137 1.64 -10.67 -6.09
N VAL A 138 2.93 -10.84 -6.35
CA VAL A 138 3.64 -12.10 -6.17
C VAL A 138 4.40 -12.06 -4.85
N VAL A 139 3.92 -12.80 -3.85
CA VAL A 139 4.50 -12.81 -2.50
C VAL A 139 5.68 -13.78 -2.42
N HIS A 140 6.79 -13.33 -1.85
CA HIS A 140 7.99 -14.10 -1.56
C HIS A 140 8.11 -14.28 -0.04
N GLU A 141 7.47 -15.31 0.51
CA GLU A 141 7.35 -15.49 1.96
C GLU A 141 8.69 -15.70 2.69
N GLU A 142 9.69 -16.30 2.03
CA GLU A 142 11.02 -16.54 2.61
C GLU A 142 11.79 -15.25 2.87
N SER A 143 11.61 -14.24 2.00
CA SER A 143 12.25 -12.94 2.12
C SER A 143 11.32 -11.86 2.69
N GLU A 144 10.06 -12.21 2.97
CA GLU A 144 9.03 -11.28 3.46
C GLU A 144 8.84 -10.06 2.53
N THR A 145 9.02 -10.27 1.23
CA THR A 145 8.87 -9.25 0.17
C THR A 145 7.75 -9.64 -0.79
N PHE A 146 7.43 -8.74 -1.72
CA PHE A 146 6.55 -9.07 -2.83
C PHE A 146 6.89 -8.25 -4.08
N ASP A 147 6.41 -8.71 -5.23
CA ASP A 147 6.53 -8.01 -6.50
C ASP A 147 5.16 -7.55 -7.02
N PHE A 148 5.12 -6.39 -7.66
CA PHE A 148 4.01 -6.00 -8.54
C PHE A 148 4.35 -6.39 -9.99
N VAL A 149 3.53 -7.23 -10.60
CA VAL A 149 3.77 -7.74 -11.96
C VAL A 149 2.53 -7.51 -12.83
N ALA A 150 2.73 -7.05 -14.06
CA ALA A 150 1.64 -6.88 -15.02
C ALA A 150 1.03 -8.23 -15.43
N ILE A 151 -0.30 -8.34 -15.42
CA ILE A 151 -0.99 -9.59 -15.83
C ILE A 151 -1.50 -9.56 -17.28
N ARG A 152 -1.44 -8.38 -17.90
CA ARG A 152 -1.72 -8.12 -19.31
C ARG A 152 -0.92 -6.91 -19.76
N ASP A 153 -0.96 -6.62 -21.06
CA ASP A 153 -0.42 -5.36 -21.56
C ASP A 153 -1.19 -4.17 -20.97
N ILE A 154 -0.46 -3.14 -20.56
CA ILE A 154 -0.98 -1.91 -19.96
C ILE A 154 -0.56 -0.74 -20.85
N THR A 155 -1.53 0.07 -21.26
CA THR A 155 -1.26 1.22 -22.13
C THR A 155 -0.71 2.38 -21.31
N MET A 156 0.19 3.16 -21.89
CA MET A 156 0.63 4.43 -21.30
C MET A 156 -0.57 5.29 -20.86
N GLY A 157 -0.51 5.82 -19.65
CA GLY A 157 -1.55 6.65 -19.05
C GLY A 157 -2.69 5.88 -18.41
N GLU A 158 -2.73 4.54 -18.54
CA GLU A 158 -3.69 3.70 -17.84
C GLU A 158 -3.40 3.67 -16.34
N MET A 159 -4.45 3.61 -15.50
CA MET A 159 -4.31 3.51 -14.06
C MET A 159 -3.72 2.15 -13.67
N LEU A 160 -2.70 2.14 -12.83
CA LEU A 160 -2.10 0.92 -12.30
C LEU A 160 -2.85 0.50 -11.03
N ASN A 161 -3.28 -0.75 -10.99
CA ASN A 161 -4.15 -1.24 -9.94
C ASN A 161 -3.99 -2.75 -9.71
N PHE A 162 -4.30 -3.21 -8.51
CA PHE A 162 -4.40 -4.63 -8.16
C PHE A 162 -5.68 -4.89 -7.37
N ASN A 163 -6.11 -6.15 -7.30
CA ASN A 163 -7.28 -6.50 -6.50
C ASN A 163 -6.85 -6.82 -5.07
N TYR A 164 -7.10 -5.93 -4.12
CA TYR A 164 -6.67 -6.10 -2.72
C TYR A 164 -7.13 -7.42 -2.07
N CYS A 165 -8.25 -8.02 -2.51
CA CYS A 165 -8.66 -9.32 -1.99
C CYS A 165 -7.68 -10.44 -2.35
N THR A 166 -6.84 -10.29 -3.38
CA THR A 166 -5.87 -11.33 -3.78
C THR A 166 -4.71 -11.46 -2.80
N THR A 167 -4.50 -10.48 -1.92
CA THR A 167 -3.47 -10.51 -0.88
C THR A 167 -4.05 -10.60 0.52
N GLU A 168 -5.34 -10.28 0.71
CA GLU A 168 -5.94 -10.12 2.03
C GLU A 168 -7.08 -11.12 2.25
N TRP A 169 -6.95 -12.02 3.23
CA TRP A 169 -8.02 -12.96 3.59
C TRP A 169 -9.24 -12.22 4.16
N ILE A 170 -9.02 -11.39 5.16
CA ILE A 170 -9.97 -10.46 5.78
C ILE A 170 -9.36 -9.07 5.69
N MET A 171 -10.12 -8.09 5.23
CA MET A 171 -9.61 -6.72 5.19
C MET A 171 -9.66 -6.03 6.55
N ASN A 172 -8.51 -5.54 7.01
CA ASN A 172 -8.40 -4.64 8.15
C ASN A 172 -9.29 -3.39 8.01
N SER A 173 -9.30 -2.77 6.83
CA SER A 173 -10.08 -1.56 6.57
C SER A 173 -10.94 -1.77 5.33
N SER A 174 -12.17 -2.23 5.56
CA SER A 174 -13.15 -2.42 4.47
C SER A 174 -13.61 -1.08 3.90
N PHE A 175 -13.90 -1.03 2.59
CA PHE A 175 -14.33 0.20 1.92
C PHE A 175 -15.31 -0.07 0.77
N VAL A 176 -16.10 0.95 0.41
CA VAL A 176 -16.98 0.92 -0.76
C VAL A 176 -16.14 1.12 -2.02
N CYS A 177 -16.23 0.17 -2.95
CA CYS A 177 -15.50 0.18 -4.20
C CYS A 177 -16.18 1.06 -5.24
N LEU A 178 -15.39 1.95 -5.85
CA LEU A 178 -15.84 2.85 -6.91
C LEU A 178 -15.18 2.53 -8.27
N CYS A 179 -14.69 1.30 -8.45
CA CYS A 179 -13.89 0.93 -9.61
C CYS A 179 -14.66 0.91 -10.94
N GLY A 180 -15.99 0.80 -10.91
CA GLY A 180 -16.83 0.78 -12.12
C GLY A 180 -16.76 -0.52 -12.95
N SER A 181 -15.99 -1.52 -12.53
CA SER A 181 -15.93 -2.82 -13.21
C SER A 181 -17.29 -3.53 -13.18
N VAL A 182 -17.61 -4.27 -14.25
CA VAL A 182 -18.75 -5.21 -14.28
C VAL A 182 -18.59 -6.35 -13.26
N HIS A 183 -17.36 -6.60 -12.80
CA HIS A 183 -17.01 -7.56 -11.77
C HIS A 183 -16.85 -6.90 -10.38
N CYS A 184 -17.39 -5.70 -10.17
CA CYS A 184 -17.25 -5.00 -8.90
C CYS A 184 -17.92 -5.76 -7.75
N ALA A 185 -17.16 -6.00 -6.67
CA ALA A 185 -17.66 -6.66 -5.47
C ALA A 185 -18.52 -5.73 -4.57
N GLY A 186 -18.65 -4.44 -4.91
CA GLY A 186 -19.39 -3.43 -4.15
C GLY A 186 -18.62 -2.96 -2.91
N THR A 187 -18.43 -3.82 -1.92
CA THR A 187 -17.65 -3.52 -0.71
C THR A 187 -16.48 -4.49 -0.58
N ILE A 188 -15.27 -3.97 -0.50
CA ILE A 188 -14.04 -4.77 -0.38
C ILE A 188 -13.85 -5.12 1.09
N ARG A 189 -13.90 -6.43 1.40
CA ARG A 189 -13.85 -6.99 2.76
C ARG A 189 -12.84 -8.14 2.92
N GLY A 190 -11.99 -8.36 1.92
CA GLY A 190 -11.07 -9.50 1.85
C GLY A 190 -11.62 -10.69 1.06
N PHE A 191 -10.73 -11.62 0.69
CA PHE A 191 -11.02 -12.78 -0.15
C PHE A 191 -12.15 -13.66 0.39
N VAL A 192 -12.23 -13.80 1.72
CA VAL A 192 -13.25 -14.65 2.35
C VAL A 192 -14.67 -14.20 2.00
N ASN A 193 -14.86 -12.91 1.74
CA ASN A 193 -16.16 -12.30 1.47
C ASN A 193 -16.52 -12.22 -0.03
N LEU A 194 -15.66 -12.72 -0.92
CA LEU A 194 -15.94 -12.75 -2.36
C LEU A 194 -16.96 -13.83 -2.71
N LYS A 195 -17.75 -13.58 -3.76
CA LYS A 195 -18.59 -14.61 -4.36
C LYS A 195 -17.71 -15.70 -4.97
N GLU A 196 -18.23 -16.92 -5.04
CA GLU A 196 -17.48 -18.06 -5.58
C GLU A 196 -16.96 -17.82 -7.00
N ILE A 197 -17.77 -17.21 -7.87
CA ILE A 197 -17.35 -16.85 -9.24
C ILE A 197 -16.16 -15.88 -9.25
N ASP A 198 -16.11 -14.93 -8.31
CA ASP A 198 -15.01 -13.97 -8.17
C ASP A 198 -13.77 -14.64 -7.57
N ARG A 199 -13.94 -15.53 -6.58
CA ARG A 199 -12.85 -16.34 -6.02
C ARG A 199 -12.18 -17.16 -7.13
N GLN A 200 -12.97 -17.83 -7.99
CA GLN A 200 -12.46 -18.63 -9.11
C GLN A 200 -11.72 -17.78 -10.15
N ARG A 201 -12.30 -16.63 -10.54
CA ARG A 201 -11.69 -15.71 -11.50
C ARG A 201 -10.35 -15.16 -11.01
N LEU A 202 -10.26 -14.82 -9.73
CA LEU A 202 -9.07 -14.21 -9.12
C LEU A 202 -8.03 -15.24 -8.68
N TRP A 203 -8.40 -16.51 -8.52
CA TRP A 203 -7.53 -17.58 -8.03
C TRP A 203 -6.14 -17.64 -8.69
N PRO A 204 -5.99 -17.49 -10.02
CA PRO A 204 -4.67 -17.52 -10.65
C PRO A 204 -3.70 -16.48 -10.10
N ILE A 205 -4.20 -15.30 -9.70
CA ILE A 205 -3.42 -14.16 -9.21
C ILE A 205 -3.50 -13.97 -7.69
N THR A 206 -4.20 -14.86 -6.98
CA THR A 206 -4.27 -14.86 -5.51
C THR A 206 -2.95 -15.35 -4.91
N SER A 207 -2.47 -14.64 -3.88
CA SER A 207 -1.22 -14.95 -3.19
C SER A 207 -1.23 -16.34 -2.56
N SER A 208 -0.05 -16.95 -2.40
CA SER A 208 0.10 -18.24 -1.72
C SER A 208 -0.50 -18.22 -0.31
N VAL A 209 -0.33 -17.10 0.39
CA VAL A 209 -0.81 -16.90 1.76
C VAL A 209 -2.34 -17.01 1.83
N VAL A 210 -3.06 -16.29 0.96
CA VAL A 210 -4.53 -16.35 0.90
C VAL A 210 -5.03 -17.73 0.46
N LYS A 211 -4.34 -18.36 -0.51
CA LYS A 211 -4.69 -19.72 -0.96
C LYS A 211 -4.64 -20.73 0.20
N ARG A 212 -3.68 -20.62 1.12
CA ARG A 212 -3.61 -21.49 2.31
C ARG A 212 -4.78 -21.30 3.26
N TYR A 213 -5.30 -20.08 3.44
CA TYR A 213 -6.47 -19.85 4.29
C TYR A 213 -7.74 -20.51 3.73
N VAL A 214 -7.94 -20.51 2.41
CA VAL A 214 -9.06 -21.24 1.77
C VAL A 214 -9.00 -22.74 2.06
N SER A 215 -7.81 -23.35 1.98
CA SER A 215 -7.63 -24.77 2.28
C SER A 215 -7.94 -25.11 3.74
N ARG A 216 -7.74 -24.17 4.67
CA ARG A 216 -8.09 -24.33 6.08
C ARG A 216 -9.58 -24.13 6.36
N GLU A 217 -10.29 -23.33 5.54
CA GLU A 217 -11.75 -23.16 5.61
C GLU A 217 -12.51 -24.43 5.18
N SER A 218 -11.93 -25.21 4.27
CA SER A 218 -12.54 -26.42 3.70
C SER A 218 -12.34 -27.70 4.54
N ASN A 219 -11.60 -27.62 5.64
CA ASN A 219 -11.33 -28.73 6.58
C ASN A 219 -12.09 -28.52 7.90
#